data_AF-A0A850B673-F1
#
_entry.id   AF-A0A850B673-F1
#
_cell.length_a   1.000
_cell.length_b   1.000
_cell.length_c   1.000
_cell.angle_alpha   90.00
_cell.angle_beta   90.00
_cell.angle_gamma   90.00
#
_symmetry.space_group_name_H-M   'P 1'
#
loop_
_entity.id
_entity.type
_entity.pdbx_description
1 polymer ?
#
loop_
_entity_poly.entity_id
_entity_poly.type
_entity_poly.pdbx_seq_one_letter_code
_entity_poly.pdbx_strand_id
1 'polypeptide(L)'
;MRYRASVWMVAALGIAALAGCGSGTHVGVSSGLEGSYTGTYLMVELADSQTGDVELSISYDGRIAGTFVDSATSAKGTFFGTVNTMRRCRLLIVYPTRTVSGEGDLALSDTQRLVGVLAQKTEHGTPAGSFNLDCALH
;
A
#
# COMPACT_ATOMS: atom_id res chain seq x y z
N MET A 1 -65.32 20.43 -31.76
CA MET A 1 -65.57 19.97 -30.38
C MET A 1 -64.34 19.21 -29.88
N ARG A 2 -63.84 19.58 -28.68
CA ARG A 2 -62.88 18.87 -27.80
C ARG A 2 -61.47 18.61 -28.38
N TYR A 3 -60.50 19.51 -28.20
CA TYR A 3 -59.60 19.72 -27.05
C TYR A 3 -58.60 18.59 -26.72
N ARG A 4 -57.32 19.01 -26.78
CA ARG A 4 -56.11 18.63 -26.02
C ARG A 4 -55.36 17.38 -26.48
N ALA A 5 -54.19 17.57 -27.09
CA ALA A 5 -52.86 17.91 -26.52
C ALA A 5 -52.11 16.60 -26.22
N SER A 6 -50.80 16.44 -26.35
CA SER A 6 -49.70 17.42 -26.36
C SER A 6 -48.43 16.65 -26.74
N VAL A 7 -47.61 17.20 -27.67
CA VAL A 7 -46.14 17.43 -27.61
C VAL A 7 -45.18 16.27 -27.23
N TRP A 8 -43.90 16.17 -27.63
CA TRP A 8 -42.83 17.00 -28.23
C TRP A 8 -41.96 16.03 -29.08
N MET A 9 -41.39 16.41 -30.24
CA MET A 9 -40.07 17.08 -30.38
C MET A 9 -38.97 16.38 -29.54
N VAL A 10 -37.85 15.93 -30.09
CA VAL A 10 -36.64 16.71 -30.45
C VAL A 10 -35.66 15.72 -31.14
N ALA A 11 -35.24 15.98 -32.38
CA ALA A 11 -33.92 16.51 -32.79
C ALA A 11 -32.72 15.59 -32.41
N ALA A 12 -32.07 14.94 -33.38
CA ALA A 12 -31.01 15.50 -34.25
C ALA A 12 -29.65 15.66 -33.55
N LEU A 13 -28.69 14.86 -34.05
CA LEU A 13 -27.27 15.16 -34.28
C LEU A 13 -26.40 15.60 -33.09
N GLY A 14 -25.36 14.80 -32.86
CA GLY A 14 -24.20 15.24 -32.10
C GLY A 14 -23.17 14.12 -31.94
N ILE A 15 -22.38 13.86 -32.99
CA ILE A 15 -21.10 13.17 -32.82
C ILE A 15 -20.20 14.14 -32.05
N ALA A 16 -20.09 13.91 -30.75
CA ALA A 16 -19.14 14.58 -29.89
C ALA A 16 -18.22 13.54 -29.25
N ALA A 17 -16.93 13.80 -29.38
CA ALA A 17 -15.83 13.01 -28.89
C ALA A 17 -15.97 12.60 -27.42
N LEU A 18 -15.75 11.32 -27.16
CA LEU A 18 -15.04 10.85 -25.99
C LEU A 18 -13.92 10.00 -26.57
N ALA A 19 -12.74 10.59 -26.87
CA ALA A 19 -11.61 10.45 -25.96
C ALA A 19 -11.89 9.33 -24.96
N GLY A 20 -11.32 8.16 -25.20
CA GLY A 20 -11.27 7.09 -24.22
C GLY A 20 -10.56 7.63 -22.99
N CYS A 21 -11.30 8.32 -22.13
CA CYS A 21 -11.14 8.27 -20.72
C CYS A 21 -11.40 6.80 -20.38
N GLY A 22 -10.39 5.97 -20.60
CA GLY A 22 -10.14 4.88 -19.69
C GLY A 22 -9.91 5.54 -18.35
N SER A 23 -10.98 6.02 -17.71
CA SER A 23 -11.09 5.86 -16.28
C SER A 23 -11.11 4.34 -16.11
N GLY A 24 -9.90 3.78 -16.10
CA GLY A 24 -9.59 2.73 -15.17
C GLY A 24 -10.01 3.31 -13.84
N THR A 25 -11.30 3.18 -13.53
CA THR A 25 -11.76 2.99 -12.19
C THR A 25 -10.92 1.80 -11.76
N HIS A 26 -9.74 2.10 -11.20
CA HIS A 26 -9.15 1.26 -10.20
C HIS A 26 -10.28 1.18 -9.18
N VAL A 27 -11.16 0.20 -9.38
CA VAL A 27 -11.93 -0.39 -8.30
C VAL A 27 -10.83 -1.03 -7.48
N GLY A 28 -10.12 -0.19 -6.72
CA GLY A 28 -9.14 -0.58 -5.75
C GLY A 28 -9.96 -1.34 -4.74
N VAL A 29 -10.01 -2.65 -4.94
CA VAL A 29 -10.65 -3.52 -3.99
C VAL A 29 -9.76 -3.41 -2.75
N SER A 30 -10.28 -2.74 -1.73
CA SER A 30 -9.54 -2.41 -0.51
C SER A 30 -8.93 -3.68 0.08
N SER A 31 -7.72 -3.54 0.60
CA SER A 31 -7.01 -4.57 1.36
C SER A 31 -7.64 -4.81 2.74
N GLY A 32 -8.48 -3.88 3.19
CA GLY A 32 -9.00 -3.80 4.54
C GLY A 32 -7.93 -3.40 5.56
N LEU A 33 -6.80 -2.87 5.09
CA LEU A 33 -5.65 -2.43 5.89
C LEU A 33 -5.37 -0.94 5.69
N GLU A 34 -6.32 -0.19 5.11
CA GLU A 34 -6.15 1.23 4.86
C GLU A 34 -6.01 2.01 6.16
N GLY A 35 -5.04 2.92 6.22
CA GLY A 35 -4.79 3.70 7.42
C GLY A 35 -3.39 4.28 7.49
N SER A 36 -3.17 5.07 8.53
CA SER A 36 -1.85 5.51 8.96
C SER A 36 -1.48 4.77 10.23
N TYR A 37 -0.27 4.24 10.27
CA TYR A 37 0.19 3.36 11.34
C TYR A 37 1.54 3.84 11.86
N THR A 38 1.72 3.72 13.17
CA THR A 38 3.01 3.96 13.83
C THR A 38 3.34 2.81 14.77
N GLY A 39 4.62 2.51 14.94
CA GLY A 39 5.04 1.44 15.86
C GLY A 39 6.50 1.09 15.66
N THR A 40 6.81 -0.20 15.77
CA THR A 40 8.18 -0.68 15.68
C THR A 40 8.37 -1.66 14.52
N TYR A 41 9.62 -1.79 14.10
CA TYR A 41 10.05 -2.86 13.22
C TYR A 41 11.17 -3.66 13.88
N LEU A 42 11.26 -4.94 13.52
CA LEU A 42 12.41 -5.80 13.78
C LEU A 42 12.89 -6.38 12.45
N MET A 43 14.10 -6.01 12.06
CA MET A 43 14.78 -6.61 10.93
C MET A 43 15.81 -7.62 11.43
N VAL A 44 15.84 -8.80 10.81
CA VAL A 44 16.82 -9.86 11.10
C VAL A 44 17.52 -10.21 9.82
N GLU A 45 18.83 -10.02 9.77
CA GLU A 45 19.68 -10.35 8.63
C GLU A 45 20.83 -11.24 9.09
N LEU A 46 20.79 -12.52 8.69
CA LEU A 46 21.79 -13.51 9.09
C LEU A 46 22.00 -13.55 10.62
N ALA A 47 23.11 -13.03 11.13
CA ALA A 47 23.47 -13.00 12.55
C ALA A 47 23.21 -11.65 13.22
N ASP A 48 22.77 -10.64 12.47
CA ASP A 48 22.51 -9.29 12.95
C ASP A 48 21.01 -9.01 13.01
N SER A 49 20.62 -8.16 13.96
CA SER A 49 19.25 -7.66 14.06
C SER A 49 19.24 -6.16 14.29
N GLN A 50 18.29 -5.49 13.65
CA GLN A 50 18.06 -4.06 13.78
C GLN A 50 16.62 -3.83 14.21
N THR A 51 16.42 -2.83 15.06
CA THR A 51 15.09 -2.47 15.56
C THR A 51 14.96 -0.96 15.51
N GLY A 52 13.73 -0.51 15.33
CA GLY A 52 13.49 0.92 15.29
C GLY A 52 12.03 1.28 15.24
N ASP A 53 11.79 2.57 15.15
CA ASP A 53 10.46 3.13 15.00
C ASP A 53 10.09 3.19 13.51
N VAL A 54 8.81 3.00 13.22
CA VAL A 54 8.27 3.02 11.86
C VAL A 54 6.98 3.82 11.82
N GLU A 55 6.83 4.57 10.73
CA GLU A 55 5.58 5.22 10.35
C GLU A 55 5.24 4.78 8.92
N LEU A 56 4.01 4.35 8.68
CA LEU A 56 3.57 3.96 7.35
C LEU A 56 2.11 4.32 7.08
N SER A 57 1.78 4.49 5.81
CA SER A 57 0.44 4.71 5.33
C SER A 57 0.11 3.69 4.24
N ILE A 58 -1.10 3.15 4.31
CA ILE A 58 -1.69 2.26 3.31
C ILE A 58 -2.89 2.97 2.71
N SER A 59 -2.83 3.24 1.41
CA SER A 59 -3.93 3.88 0.66
C SER A 59 -5.01 2.86 0.24
N TYR A 60 -6.18 3.38 -0.13
CA TYR A 60 -7.31 2.56 -0.61
C TYR A 60 -7.01 1.69 -1.84
N ASP A 61 -6.06 2.09 -2.69
CA ASP A 61 -5.60 1.29 -3.82
C ASP A 61 -4.47 0.32 -3.45
N GLY A 62 -4.19 0.15 -2.15
CA GLY A 62 -3.21 -0.77 -1.60
C GLY A 62 -1.76 -0.30 -1.71
N ARG A 63 -1.48 0.97 -2.05
CA ARG A 63 -0.10 1.48 -2.05
C ARG A 63 0.36 1.70 -0.62
N ILE A 64 1.61 1.34 -0.37
CA ILE A 64 2.27 1.53 0.91
C ILE A 64 3.38 2.56 0.73
N ALA A 65 3.46 3.50 1.66
CA ALA A 65 4.61 4.39 1.82
C ALA A 65 4.91 4.56 3.32
N GLY A 66 6.17 4.56 3.69
CA GLY A 66 6.57 4.71 5.08
C GLY A 66 8.01 5.13 5.26
N THR A 67 8.33 5.51 6.49
CA THR A 67 9.67 5.85 6.95
C THR A 67 9.98 5.06 8.21
N PHE A 68 11.27 4.84 8.47
CA PHE A 68 11.71 4.22 9.71
C PHE A 68 13.01 4.86 10.20
N VAL A 69 13.25 4.73 11.49
CA VAL A 69 14.47 5.22 12.16
C VAL A 69 15.04 4.07 12.98
N ASP A 70 16.25 3.63 12.65
CA ASP A 70 16.96 2.62 13.43
C ASP A 70 17.36 3.17 14.82
N SER A 71 17.02 2.44 15.89
CA SER A 71 17.26 2.90 17.26
C SER A 71 18.74 2.93 17.64
N ALA A 72 19.58 2.07 17.05
CA ALA A 72 20.99 1.95 17.42
C ALA A 72 21.85 3.04 16.75
N THR A 73 21.54 3.36 15.50
CA THR A 73 22.35 4.24 14.63
C THR A 73 21.68 5.57 14.34
N SER A 74 20.39 5.73 14.67
CA SER A 74 19.55 6.85 14.22
C SER A 74 19.49 7.00 12.69
N ALA A 75 19.86 5.95 11.95
CA ALA A 75 19.80 5.94 10.51
C ALA A 75 18.34 5.96 10.05
N LYS A 76 18.03 6.87 9.13
CA LYS A 76 16.70 6.98 8.53
C LYS A 76 16.64 6.20 7.23
N GLY A 77 15.53 5.53 7.01
CA GLY A 77 15.22 4.88 5.75
C GLY A 77 13.75 5.09 5.36
N THR A 78 13.44 4.68 4.14
CA THR A 78 12.08 4.73 3.61
C THR A 78 11.70 3.38 3.03
N PHE A 79 10.42 3.11 2.94
CA PHE A 79 9.92 2.01 2.14
C PHE A 79 8.65 2.38 1.40
N PHE A 80 8.44 1.69 0.29
CA PHE A 80 7.24 1.83 -0.51
C PHE A 80 6.89 0.50 -1.14
N GLY A 81 5.63 0.32 -1.48
CA GLY A 81 5.20 -0.94 -2.02
C GLY A 81 3.72 -1.03 -2.26
N THR A 82 3.22 -2.26 -2.31
CA THR A 82 1.80 -2.55 -2.50
C THR A 82 1.37 -3.71 -1.63
N VAL A 83 0.13 -3.66 -1.17
CA VAL A 83 -0.60 -4.78 -0.58
C VAL A 83 -1.86 -5.03 -1.41
N ASN A 84 -2.15 -6.30 -1.69
CA ASN A 84 -3.36 -6.68 -2.42
C ASN A 84 -4.51 -7.07 -1.48
N THR A 85 -5.65 -7.42 -2.07
CA THR A 85 -6.85 -7.88 -1.35
C THR A 85 -6.66 -9.13 -0.51
N MET A 86 -5.70 -9.99 -0.88
CA MET A 86 -5.33 -11.18 -0.10
C MET A 86 -4.32 -10.83 1.01
N ARG A 87 -4.07 -9.54 1.23
CA ARG A 87 -3.10 -8.99 2.19
C ARG A 87 -1.66 -9.41 1.93
N ARG A 88 -1.37 -9.87 0.71
CA ARG A 88 0.01 -10.10 0.24
C ARG A 88 0.66 -8.76 -0.02
N CYS A 89 1.74 -8.50 0.71
CA CYS A 89 2.51 -7.28 0.67
C CYS A 89 3.85 -7.49 -0.05
N ARG A 90 4.24 -6.50 -0.84
CA ARG A 90 5.55 -6.37 -1.47
C ARG A 90 6.07 -4.98 -1.20
N LEU A 91 7.23 -4.88 -0.54
CA LEU A 91 7.91 -3.64 -0.23
C LEU A 91 9.27 -3.57 -0.91
N LEU A 92 9.68 -2.36 -1.25
CA LEU A 92 11.05 -1.97 -1.44
C LEU A 92 11.47 -1.15 -0.22
N ILE A 93 12.54 -1.56 0.45
CA ILE A 93 13.08 -0.90 1.64
C ILE A 93 14.41 -0.27 1.23
N VAL A 94 14.49 1.05 1.37
CA VAL A 94 15.61 1.87 0.93
C VAL A 94 16.37 2.39 2.15
N TYR A 95 17.60 1.93 2.28
CA TYR A 95 18.59 2.43 3.24
C TYR A 95 19.51 3.44 2.56
N PRO A 96 20.23 4.27 3.33
CA PRO A 96 21.28 5.11 2.77
C PRO A 96 22.36 4.32 1.99
N THR A 97 22.61 3.08 2.38
CA THR A 97 23.72 2.25 1.85
C THR A 97 23.28 1.17 0.88
N ARG A 98 21.99 0.82 0.83
CA ARG A 98 21.49 -0.31 0.02
C ARG A 98 19.97 -0.26 -0.15
N THR A 99 19.47 -1.10 -1.05
CA THR A 99 18.04 -1.36 -1.22
C THR A 99 17.79 -2.86 -1.10
N VAL A 100 16.71 -3.23 -0.42
CA VAL A 100 16.25 -4.62 -0.30
C VAL A 100 14.77 -4.71 -0.63
N SER A 101 14.34 -5.86 -1.13
CA SER A 101 12.91 -6.13 -1.35
C SER A 101 12.37 -7.01 -0.23
N GLY A 102 11.13 -6.80 0.18
CA GLY A 102 10.43 -7.60 1.18
C GLY A 102 9.11 -8.13 0.62
N GLU A 103 8.79 -9.39 0.87
CA GLU A 103 7.50 -9.98 0.50
C GLU A 103 6.95 -10.84 1.63
N GLY A 104 5.67 -10.67 1.96
CA GLY A 104 5.00 -11.46 2.98
C GLY A 104 3.55 -11.04 3.13
N ASP A 105 2.90 -11.52 4.18
CA ASP A 105 1.49 -11.22 4.43
C ASP A 105 1.37 -10.23 5.59
N LEU A 106 0.44 -9.28 5.45
CA LEU A 106 0.05 -8.36 6.51
C LEU A 106 -1.26 -8.82 7.14
N ALA A 107 -1.42 -8.59 8.43
CA ALA A 107 -2.66 -8.83 9.13
C ALA A 107 -3.00 -7.64 10.02
N LEU A 108 -4.28 -7.30 10.09
CA LEU A 108 -4.81 -6.43 11.12
C LEU A 108 -5.34 -7.32 12.25
N SER A 109 -4.82 -7.14 13.45
CA SER A 109 -5.36 -7.75 14.66
C SER A 109 -6.65 -7.05 15.11
N ASP A 110 -7.36 -7.68 16.04
CA ASP A 110 -8.62 -7.18 16.60
C ASP A 110 -8.48 -5.82 17.30
N THR A 111 -7.26 -5.44 17.71
CA THR A 111 -6.96 -4.14 18.32
C THR A 111 -6.47 -3.10 17.31
N GLN A 112 -6.80 -3.25 16.03
CA GLN A 112 -6.33 -2.39 14.93
C GLN A 112 -4.79 -2.31 14.83
N ARG A 113 -4.12 -3.38 15.25
CA ARG A 113 -2.66 -3.50 15.18
C ARG A 113 -2.28 -4.19 13.87
N LEU A 114 -1.57 -3.49 13.00
CA LEU A 114 -1.00 -4.02 11.78
C LEU A 114 0.28 -4.81 12.11
N VAL A 115 0.27 -6.10 11.81
CA VAL A 115 1.42 -6.98 12.01
C VAL A 115 1.78 -7.66 10.70
N GLY A 116 3.06 -7.97 10.51
CA GLY A 116 3.51 -8.70 9.33
C GLY A 116 4.94 -9.17 9.42
N VAL A 117 5.24 -10.27 8.73
CA VAL A 117 6.60 -10.78 8.56
C VAL A 117 6.88 -10.84 7.07
N LEU A 118 7.79 -9.98 6.61
CA LEU A 118 8.16 -9.88 5.21
C LEU A 118 9.51 -10.56 5.02
N ALA A 119 9.56 -11.62 4.22
CA ALA A 119 10.81 -12.24 3.83
C ALA A 119 11.60 -11.28 2.94
N GLN A 120 12.82 -10.95 3.34
CA GLN A 120 13.68 -10.07 2.59
C GLN A 120 14.46 -10.84 1.53
N LYS A 121 14.61 -10.23 0.36
CA LYS A 121 15.43 -10.70 -0.74
C LYS A 121 16.34 -9.58 -1.23
N THR A 122 17.57 -9.95 -1.56
CA THR A 122 18.48 -9.06 -2.29
C THR A 122 17.95 -8.78 -3.69
N GLU A 123 18.59 -7.84 -4.40
CA GLU A 123 18.28 -7.53 -5.80
C GLU A 123 18.36 -8.76 -6.73
N HIS A 124 19.15 -9.77 -6.36
CA HIS A 124 19.29 -11.03 -7.09
C HIS A 124 18.35 -12.15 -6.60
N GLY A 125 17.40 -11.84 -5.71
CA GLY A 125 16.42 -12.80 -5.20
C GLY A 125 16.93 -13.73 -4.09
N THR A 126 18.18 -13.57 -3.66
CA THR A 126 18.76 -14.35 -2.56
C THR A 126 18.09 -13.96 -1.24
N PRO A 127 17.68 -14.91 -0.38
CA PRO A 127 17.18 -14.61 0.95
C PRO A 127 18.19 -13.74 1.72
N ALA A 128 17.72 -12.60 2.23
CA ALA A 128 18.54 -11.64 2.97
C ALA A 128 18.19 -11.61 4.46
N GLY A 129 16.97 -12.04 4.82
CA GLY A 129 16.48 -11.87 6.17
C GLY A 129 14.96 -11.79 6.27
N SER A 130 14.48 -11.18 7.33
CA SER A 130 13.07 -10.86 7.54
C SER A 130 12.90 -9.44 8.06
N PHE A 131 11.82 -8.79 7.65
CA PHE A 131 11.39 -7.50 8.15
C PHE A 131 10.02 -7.66 8.81
N ASN A 132 10.00 -7.52 10.13
CA ASN A 132 8.81 -7.72 10.94
C ASN A 132 8.24 -6.36 11.31
N LEU A 133 6.95 -6.18 11.06
CA LEU A 133 6.19 -4.97 11.38
C LEU A 133 5.27 -5.24 12.56
N ASP A 134 5.23 -4.29 13.48
CA ASP A 134 4.28 -4.25 14.58
C ASP A 134 3.86 -2.80 14.83
N CYS A 135 2.71 -2.42 14.26
CA CYS A 135 2.24 -1.04 14.26
C CYS A 135 0.80 -0.93 14.76
N ALA A 136 0.48 0.14 15.48
CA ALA A 136 -0.89 0.50 15.83
C ALA A 136 -1.44 1.52 14.83
N LEU A 137 -2.75 1.49 14.59
CA LEU A 137 -3.42 2.55 13.84
C LEU A 137 -3.31 3.88 14.61
N HIS A 138 -2.95 4.93 13.88
CA HIS A 138 -2.80 6.30 14.38
C HIS A 138 -4.06 7.12 14.14
#